data_AF-A0A1G0F656-F1
#
_entry.id   AF-A0A1G0F656-F1
#
_cell.length_a   1.000
_cell.length_b   1.000
_cell.length_c   1.000
_cell.angle_alpha   90.00
_cell.angle_beta   90.00
_cell.angle_gamma   90.00
#
_symmetry.space_group_name_H-M   'P 1'
#
loop_
_entity.id
_entity.type
_entity.pdbx_description
1 polymer ?
#
loop_
_entity_poly.entity_id
_entity_poly.type
_entity_poly.pdbx_seq_one_letter_code
_entity_poly.pdbx_strand_id
1 'polypeptide(L)' 'MLISNAGTLVRTRVAEVSVMSRNTQGVKLISLGENEKLVGVERIVEQAGEDAADAPDAPVTE' A
#
# COMPACT_ATOMS: atom_id res chain seq x y z
N MET A 1 -1.33 6.06 -2.47
CA MET A 1 -0.19 6.52 -1.66
C MET A 1 -0.63 6.66 -0.22
N LEU A 2 0.22 6.19 0.70
CA LEU A 2 0.17 6.41 2.13
C LEU A 2 1.34 7.32 2.50
N ILE A 3 1.10 8.39 3.26
CA ILE A 3 2.08 9.43 3.55
C ILE A 3 2.21 9.56 5.07
N SER A 4 3.43 9.43 5.60
CA SER A 4 3.72 9.64 7.01
C SER A 4 4.22 11.05 7.32
N ASN A 5 4.13 11.46 8.59
CA ASN A 5 4.70 12.74 9.06
C ASN A 5 6.23 12.81 8.98
N ALA A 6 6.92 11.67 8.84
CA ALA A 6 8.36 11.60 8.62
C ALA A 6 8.74 11.79 7.14
N GLY A 7 7.76 11.91 6.23
CA GLY A 7 8.00 12.02 4.79
C GLY A 7 8.20 10.66 4.11
N THR A 8 7.78 9.55 4.73
CA THR A 8 7.77 8.23 4.09
C THR A 8 6.55 8.12 3.19
N LEU A 9 6.77 7.78 1.91
CA LEU A 9 5.70 7.52 0.94
C LEU A 9 5.68 6.03 0.60
N VAL A 10 4.52 5.40 0.81
CA VAL A 10 4.30 3.99 0.44
C VAL A 10 3.23 3.89 -0.63
N ARG A 11 3.58 3.29 -1.76
CA ARG A 11 2.64 2.87 -2.81
C ARG A 11 2.12 1.49 -2.46
N THR A 12 0.80 1.33 -2.48
CA THR A 12 0.13 0.03 -2.27
C THR A 12 -0.90 -0.09 -3.36
N ARG A 13 -0.92 -1.24 -4.07
CA ARG A 13 -1.93 -1.49 -5.09
C ARG A 13 -3.27 -1.71 -4.40
N VAL A 14 -4.36 -1.23 -4.99
CA VAL A 14 -5.70 -1.43 -4.43
C VAL A 14 -6.05 -2.91 -4.34
N ALA A 15 -5.56 -3.72 -5.28
CA ALA A 15 -5.76 -5.17 -5.31
C ALA A 15 -5.13 -5.91 -4.11
N GLU A 16 -4.14 -5.31 -3.44
CA GLU A 16 -3.48 -5.90 -2.26
C GLU A 16 -4.21 -5.60 -0.95
N VAL A 17 -5.18 -4.67 -0.97
CA VAL A 17 -5.95 -4.29 0.21
C VAL A 17 -7.07 -5.30 0.45
N SER A 18 -7.10 -5.90 1.65
CA SER A 18 -8.13 -6.88 1.99
C SER A 18 -9.54 -6.28 2.00
N VAL A 19 -10.48 -6.96 1.34
CA VAL A 19 -11.90 -6.58 1.37
C VAL A 19 -12.53 -7.08 2.67
N MET A 20 -13.05 -6.15 3.48
CA MET A 20 -13.64 -6.45 4.78
C MET A 20 -14.98 -5.74 4.99
N SER A 21 -15.79 -6.23 5.94
CA SER A 21 -17.06 -5.61 6.32
C SER A 21 -16.84 -4.24 7.00
N ARG A 22 -17.88 -3.38 7.01
CA ARG A 22 -17.79 -1.99 7.50
C ARG A 22 -17.46 -1.86 8.99
N ASN A 23 -17.84 -2.83 9.82
CA ASN A 23 -17.60 -2.79 11.25
C ASN A 23 -16.44 -3.74 11.61
N THR A 24 -15.24 -3.38 11.20
CA THR A 24 -14.01 -4.14 11.44
C THR A 24 -12.86 -3.20 11.79
N GLN A 25 -11.82 -3.74 12.45
CA GLN A 25 -10.60 -2.99 12.75
C GLN A 25 -9.72 -2.78 11.51
N GLY A 26 -9.93 -3.58 10.45
CA GLY A 26 -9.10 -3.58 9.25
C GLY A 26 -7.80 -4.35 9.41
N VAL A 27 -6.91 -4.18 8.42
CA VAL A 27 -5.58 -4.79 8.36
C VAL A 27 -4.50 -3.74 8.37
N LYS A 28 -3.30 -4.10 8.84
CA LYS A 28 -2.14 -3.22 8.81
C LYS A 28 -1.54 -3.21 7.40
N LEU A 29 -1.57 -2.05 6.74
CA LEU A 29 -0.96 -1.89 5.39
C LEU A 29 0.53 -1.54 5.45
N ILE A 30 0.95 -0.73 6.44
CA ILE A 30 2.34 -0.29 6.59
C ILE A 30 2.79 -0.37 8.04
N SER A 31 4.08 -0.58 8.25
CA SER A 31 4.73 -0.39 9.55
C SER A 31 5.18 1.06 9.67
N LEU A 32 4.86 1.67 10.81
CA LEU A 32 5.30 3.01 11.19
C LEU A 32 6.34 2.86 12.31
N GLY A 33 7.35 3.74 12.31
CA GLY A 33 8.32 3.85 13.39
C GLY A 33 7.72 4.40 14.69
N GLU A 34 8.52 4.43 15.75
CA GLU A 34 8.10 5.01 17.02
C GLU A 34 7.78 6.51 16.85
N ASN A 35 6.59 6.91 17.30
CA ASN A 35 6.02 8.27 17.15
C ASN A 35 5.75 8.73 15.71
N GLU A 36 5.92 7.86 14.71
CA GLU A 36 5.52 8.14 13.34
C GLU A 36 4.00 7.93 13.19
N LYS A 37 3.36 8.82 12.45
CA LYS A 37 1.92 8.77 12.17
C LYS A 37 1.68 8.85 10.69
N LEU A 38 0.69 8.10 10.22
CA LEU A 38 0.11 8.30 8.90
C LEU A 38 -0.65 9.63 8.91
N VAL A 39 -0.31 10.54 8.01
CA VAL A 39 -0.90 11.89 7.91
C VAL A 39 -1.66 12.12 6.61
N GLY A 40 -1.47 11.26 5.60
CA GLY A 40 -2.15 11.42 4.31
C GLY A 40 -2.41 10.10 3.61
N VAL A 41 -3.51 10.07 2.87
CA VAL A 41 -3.84 9.03 1.90
C VAL A 41 -4.26 9.72 0.61
N GLU A 42 -3.63 9.35 -0.49
CA GLU A 42 -3.92 9.93 -1.79
C GLU A 42 -4.07 8.85 -2.85
N ARG A 43 -5.10 8.98 -3.69
CA ARG A 43 -5.28 8.11 -4.85
C ARG A 43 -4.40 8.60 -5.98
N ILE A 44 -3.56 7.72 -6.50
CA ILE A 44 -2.80 8.01 -7.72
C ILE A 44 -3.72 7.70 -8.90
N VAL A 45 -3.82 8.63 -9.84
CA VAL A 45 -4.42 8.35 -11.15
C VAL A 45 -3.31 7.80 -12.02
N GLU A 46 -3.41 6.52 -12.39
CA GLU A 46 -2.47 5.88 -13.31
C GLU A 46 -2.65 6.48 -14.71
N GLN A 47 -1.55 6.91 -15.33
CA GLN A 47 -1.52 7.14 -16.77
C GLN A 47 -1.35 5.78 -17.44
N ALA A 48 -2.14 5.52 -18.49
CA ALA A 48 -2.12 4.24 -19.19
C ALA A 48 -0.69 3.92 -19.71
N GLY A 49 0.02 3.01 -19.04
CA GLY A 49 1.32 2.52 -19.50
C GLY A 49 2.39 2.18 -18.44
N GLU A 50 2.20 2.46 -17.15
CA GLU A 50 3.29 2.40 -16.16
C GLU A 50 3.40 1.10 -15.32
N ASP A 51 2.51 0.11 -15.47
CA ASP A 51 2.46 -1.08 -14.58
C ASP A 51 3.26 -2.31 -15.05
N ALA A 52 4.20 -2.17 -15.99
CA ALA A 52 4.96 -3.32 -16.51
C ALA A 52 6.18 -3.74 -15.66
N ALA A 53 6.48 -3.09 -14.52
CA ALA A 53 7.77 -3.24 -13.83
C ALA A 53 7.75 -3.94 -12.46
N ASP A 54 6.60 -4.37 -11.93
CA ASP A 54 6.52 -5.06 -10.63
C ASP A 54 5.73 -6.38 -10.75
N ALA A 55 6.37 -7.37 -11.36
CA ALA A 55 5.93 -8.76 -11.32
C ALA A 55 6.22 -9.33 -9.93
N PRO A 56 5.22 -9.79 -9.16
CA PRO A 56 5.49 -10.48 -7.91
C PRO A 56 6.17 -11.83 -8.20
N ASP A 57 7.21 -12.08 -7.41
CA ASP A 57 8.02 -13.29 -7.31
C ASP A 57 7.18 -14.56 -7.51
N ALA A 58 7.45 -15.28 -8.60
CA ALA A 58 6.89 -16.61 -8.81
C ALA A 58 7.50 -17.56 -7.78
N PRO A 59 6.73 -18.43 -7.11
CA PRO A 59 7.35 -19.41 -6.22
C PRO A 59 8.20 -20.36 -7.07
N VAL A 60 9.52 -20.23 -6.97
CA VAL A 60 10.47 -21.26 -7.37
C VAL A 60 10.34 -22.40 -6.37
N THR A 61 9.68 -23.50 -6.73
CA THR A 61 10.07 -24.85 -6.30
C THR A 61 9.54 -25.88 -7.31
N GLU A 62 10.43 -26.86 -7.56
CA GLU A 62 10.49 -28.02 -8.45
C GLU A 62 9.22 -28.87 -8.62
#